data_AF-A0A3A9FT58-F1
#
_entry.id   AF-A0A3A9FT58-F1
#
_cell.length_a   1.000
_cell.length_b   1.000
_cell.length_c   1.000
_cell.angle_alpha   90.00
_cell.angle_beta   90.00
_cell.angle_gamma   90.00
#
_symmetry.space_group_name_H-M   'P 1'
#
loop_
_entity.id
_entity.type
_entity.pdbx_description
1 polymer ?
#
loop_
_entity_poly.entity_id
_entity_poly.type
_entity_poly.pdbx_seq_one_letter_code
_entity_poly.pdbx_strand_id
1 'polypeptide(L)'
;MKELPIYILNGFLDSGKTSFLKDTLDNEEFSQGQNILLIVCEEGEEEYEADLLNQYNIHLEIVDGKENFTVDFFKEKERLYNPDCILLEYNGMWQLKDFMTMKMPRHYVIVQIITLVNSSTFELYLNNMRSLIMEQFKTSDMVIFNRCHEETPKSSYRRTVKAVNSSVQIFFENADGSEAKAEDILPFDLEEDIIQIEEEDFGIWYVDTLDSPEKYKGKTVNVKGQAFKSSHYPQGCFALFRSAMTCCIDDIASIGFPIRCSSKDMQIFNHLKSGQWIQVTAKIDLGPGGLMLLAEEIIPCEKAAQELVYFN
;
A
#
# COMPACT_ATOMS: atom_id res chain seq x y z
N MET A 1 12.54 19.97 24.77
CA MET A 1 11.18 20.43 24.42
C MET A 1 10.41 19.16 24.07
N LYS A 2 9.20 18.96 24.60
CA LYS A 2 8.38 17.78 24.24
C LYS A 2 8.06 17.87 22.75
N GLU A 3 8.17 16.77 22.01
CA GLU A 3 7.74 16.72 20.62
C GLU A 3 6.23 16.83 20.55
N LEU A 4 5.73 17.62 19.59
CA LEU A 4 4.32 17.78 19.29
C LEU A 4 4.00 17.02 18.00
N PRO A 5 3.43 15.80 18.09
CA PRO A 5 3.08 14.99 16.94
C PRO A 5 1.93 15.60 16.14
N ILE A 6 2.02 15.49 14.82
CA ILE A 6 1.01 15.94 13.86
C ILE A 6 0.63 14.76 12.97
N TYR A 7 -0.66 14.44 12.95
CA TYR A 7 -1.25 13.47 12.04
C TYR A 7 -2.06 14.24 11.00
N ILE A 8 -1.83 13.93 9.73
CA ILE A 8 -2.48 14.63 8.62
C ILE A 8 -3.42 13.66 7.94
N LEU A 9 -4.68 14.02 7.88
CA LEU A 9 -5.66 13.38 7.02
C LEU A 9 -5.84 14.22 5.76
N ASN A 10 -5.49 13.62 4.64
CA ASN A 10 -5.57 14.21 3.31
C ASN A 10 -6.58 13.43 2.46
N GLY A 11 -6.95 13.98 1.31
CA GLY A 11 -7.89 13.35 0.40
C GLY A 11 -8.83 14.37 -0.25
N PHE A 12 -9.37 14.00 -1.41
CA PHE A 12 -10.29 14.85 -2.17
C PHE A 12 -11.62 15.13 -1.45
N LEU A 13 -12.40 16.06 -2.02
CA LEU A 13 -13.79 16.27 -1.65
C LEU A 13 -14.56 14.95 -1.67
N ASP A 14 -15.40 14.73 -0.66
CA ASP A 14 -16.16 13.49 -0.47
C ASP A 14 -15.30 12.20 -0.45
N SER A 15 -14.06 12.30 0.05
CA SER A 15 -13.28 11.09 0.37
C SER A 15 -13.60 10.49 1.73
N GLY A 16 -14.45 11.13 2.55
CA GLY A 16 -14.85 10.65 3.87
C GLY A 16 -13.92 11.04 5.03
N LYS A 17 -13.12 12.11 4.89
CA LYS A 17 -12.15 12.57 5.90
C LYS A 17 -12.79 12.83 7.26
N THR A 18 -13.88 13.60 7.26
CA THR A 18 -14.58 13.99 8.49
C THR A 18 -15.13 12.77 9.24
N SER A 19 -15.77 11.84 8.53
CA SER A 19 -16.31 10.60 9.13
C SER A 19 -15.19 9.74 9.72
N PHE A 20 -14.08 9.56 9.00
CA PHE A 20 -12.92 8.81 9.49
C PHE A 20 -12.31 9.43 10.76
N LEU A 21 -12.21 10.77 10.82
CA LEU A 21 -11.71 11.45 12.02
C LEU A 21 -12.66 11.30 13.20
N LYS A 22 -13.98 11.36 12.98
CA LYS A 22 -14.95 11.10 14.04
C LYS A 22 -14.81 9.70 14.61
N ASP A 23 -14.73 8.68 13.75
CA ASP A 23 -14.55 7.29 14.18
C ASP A 23 -13.22 7.10 14.92
N THR A 24 -12.16 7.77 14.47
CA THR A 24 -10.85 7.78 15.14
C THR A 24 -10.92 8.45 16.51
N LEU A 25 -11.63 9.57 16.62
CA LEU A 25 -11.77 10.34 17.84
C LEU A 25 -12.69 9.67 18.86
N ASP A 26 -13.68 8.90 18.41
CA ASP A 26 -14.56 8.14 19.29
C ASP A 26 -13.87 6.90 19.89
N ASN A 27 -12.72 6.48 19.33
CA ASN A 27 -11.92 5.40 19.88
C ASN A 27 -11.19 5.85 21.17
N GLU A 28 -11.64 5.32 22.31
CA GLU A 28 -11.05 5.60 23.62
C GLU A 28 -9.53 5.33 23.69
N GLU A 29 -9.01 4.32 22.97
CA GLU A 29 -7.57 4.03 22.98
C GLU A 29 -6.73 5.18 22.40
N PHE A 30 -7.30 5.92 21.46
CA PHE A 30 -6.64 7.08 20.85
C PHE A 30 -6.84 8.34 21.71
N SER A 31 -8.09 8.62 22.06
CA SER A 31 -8.50 9.92 22.59
C SER A 31 -8.38 10.04 24.11
N GLN A 32 -8.45 8.94 24.85
CA GLN A 32 -8.54 9.02 26.31
C GLN A 32 -7.25 9.57 26.94
N GLY A 33 -7.40 10.67 27.69
CA GLY A 33 -6.30 11.29 28.43
C GLY A 33 -5.34 12.12 27.58
N GLN A 34 -5.64 12.34 26.30
CA GLN A 34 -4.90 13.27 25.45
C GLN A 34 -5.62 14.62 25.35
N ASN A 35 -4.85 15.69 25.24
CA ASN A 35 -5.36 16.99 24.85
C ASN A 35 -5.16 17.19 23.33
N ILE A 36 -6.24 17.09 22.55
CA ILE A 36 -6.13 17.04 21.08
C ILE A 36 -6.50 18.39 20.49
N LEU A 37 -5.64 18.92 19.61
CA LEU A 37 -6.00 20.04 18.75
C LEU A 37 -6.39 19.51 17.37
N LEU A 38 -7.68 19.59 17.04
CA LEU A 38 -8.22 19.25 15.73
C LEU A 38 -8.32 20.51 14.87
N ILE A 39 -7.58 20.55 13.77
CA ILE A 39 -7.57 21.65 12.81
C ILE A 39 -8.26 21.19 11.53
N VAL A 40 -9.28 21.91 11.10
CA VAL A 40 -10.08 21.58 9.91
C VAL A 40 -9.95 22.68 8.87
N CYS A 41 -9.41 22.34 7.70
CA CYS A 41 -9.12 23.30 6.61
C CYS A 41 -10.17 23.30 5.48
N GLU A 42 -11.28 22.60 5.66
CA GLU A 42 -12.33 22.41 4.67
C GLU A 42 -13.69 22.41 5.37
N GLU A 43 -14.71 23.01 4.76
CA GLU A 43 -16.09 22.83 5.23
C GLU A 43 -16.60 21.49 4.69
N GLY A 44 -16.73 20.50 5.57
CA GLY A 44 -17.35 19.22 5.26
C GLY A 44 -18.88 19.29 5.26
N GLU A 45 -19.54 18.30 4.65
CA GLU A 45 -21.00 18.13 4.78
C GLU A 45 -21.39 17.71 6.20
N GLU A 46 -20.46 17.08 6.91
CA GLU A 46 -20.60 16.65 8.29
C GLU A 46 -19.94 17.63 9.25
N GLU A 47 -20.58 17.91 10.38
CA GLU A 47 -20.02 18.74 11.45
C GLU A 47 -19.52 17.87 12.61
N TYR A 48 -18.51 18.34 13.34
CA TYR A 48 -18.05 17.72 14.59
C TYR A 48 -18.99 18.08 15.74
N GLU A 49 -19.58 17.06 16.38
CA GLU A 49 -20.55 17.27 17.44
C GLU A 49 -19.88 17.73 18.74
N ALA A 50 -20.48 18.72 19.42
CA ALA A 50 -19.94 19.27 20.66
C ALA A 50 -19.79 18.21 21.77
N ASP A 51 -20.68 17.22 21.80
CA ASP A 51 -20.65 16.16 22.82
C ASP A 51 -19.39 15.29 22.68
N LEU A 52 -19.03 14.88 21.45
CA LEU A 52 -17.79 14.15 21.14
C LEU A 52 -16.56 14.97 21.54
N LEU A 53 -16.53 16.25 21.17
CA LEU A 53 -15.39 17.14 21.46
C LEU A 53 -15.18 17.33 22.97
N ASN A 54 -16.27 17.52 23.72
CA ASN A 54 -16.23 17.71 25.17
C ASN A 54 -15.87 16.43 25.92
N GLN A 55 -16.30 15.26 25.43
CA GLN A 55 -16.00 13.96 26.04
C GLN A 55 -14.49 13.69 26.09
N TYR A 56 -13.76 14.08 25.06
CA TYR A 56 -12.35 13.72 24.87
C TYR A 56 -11.37 14.91 24.96
N ASN A 57 -11.82 16.07 25.46
CA ASN A 57 -11.01 17.30 25.55
C ASN A 57 -10.34 17.64 24.21
N ILE A 58 -11.15 17.68 23.15
CA ILE A 58 -10.72 18.02 21.79
C ILE A 58 -11.04 19.50 21.54
N HIS A 59 -10.02 20.25 21.11
CA HIS A 59 -10.16 21.64 20.71
C HIS A 59 -10.26 21.72 19.18
N LEU A 60 -11.43 22.10 18.68
CA LEU A 60 -11.69 22.28 17.25
C LEU A 60 -11.33 23.71 16.80
N GLU A 61 -10.53 23.82 15.75
CA GLU A 61 -10.20 25.07 15.08
C GLU A 61 -10.43 24.94 13.57
N ILE A 62 -11.30 25.79 13.03
CA ILE A 62 -11.60 25.81 11.59
C ILE A 62 -10.74 26.89 10.94
N VAL A 63 -10.03 26.52 9.88
CA VAL A 63 -9.19 27.42 9.08
C VAL A 63 -9.88 27.66 7.74
N ASP A 64 -10.57 28.78 7.65
CA ASP A 64 -11.16 29.25 6.40
C ASP A 64 -10.08 29.90 5.53
N GLY A 65 -9.77 29.32 4.38
CA GLY A 65 -8.80 29.85 3.42
C GLY A 65 -7.32 29.55 3.74
N LYS A 66 -6.54 29.42 2.67
CA LYS A 66 -5.12 29.02 2.73
C LYS A 66 -4.23 30.10 3.37
N GLU A 67 -4.62 31.35 3.25
CA GLU A 67 -3.94 32.53 3.81
C GLU A 67 -3.91 32.54 5.33
N ASN A 68 -4.87 31.90 5.99
CA ASN A 68 -4.94 31.80 7.45
C ASN A 68 -4.15 30.59 7.98
N PHE A 69 -3.85 29.63 7.10
CA PHE A 69 -3.05 28.45 7.41
C PHE A 69 -1.56 28.77 7.44
N THR A 70 -1.09 29.35 8.56
CA THR A 70 0.26 29.89 8.71
C THR A 70 0.99 29.36 9.93
N VAL A 71 2.33 29.45 9.93
CA VAL A 71 3.15 29.05 11.09
C VAL A 71 2.74 29.79 12.38
N ASP A 72 2.30 31.04 12.28
CA ASP A 72 1.92 31.83 13.44
C ASP A 72 0.56 31.38 14.01
N PHE A 73 -0.38 30.97 13.15
CA PHE A 73 -1.62 30.30 13.58
C PHE A 73 -1.30 29.06 14.43
N PHE A 74 -0.43 28.16 13.94
CA PHE A 74 -0.04 26.97 14.68
C PHE A 74 0.59 27.27 16.05
N LYS A 75 1.45 28.29 16.14
CA LYS A 75 2.07 28.70 17.41
C LYS A 75 1.07 29.34 18.37
N GLU A 76 0.11 30.09 17.85
CA GLU A 76 -0.96 30.69 18.66
C GLU A 76 -1.80 29.59 19.29
N LYS A 77 -2.26 28.62 18.50
CA LYS A 77 -3.11 27.52 18.98
C LYS A 77 -2.35 26.58 19.92
N GLU A 78 -1.07 26.31 19.67
CA GLU A 78 -0.22 25.59 20.62
C GLU A 78 -0.17 26.28 21.98
N ARG A 79 0.03 27.61 22.02
CA ARG A 79 0.07 28.37 23.29
C ARG A 79 -1.27 28.40 24.01
N LEU A 80 -2.36 28.49 23.24
CA LEU A 80 -3.71 28.59 23.78
C LEU A 80 -4.16 27.26 24.41
N TYR A 81 -3.94 26.16 23.70
CA TYR A 81 -4.49 24.86 24.11
C TYR A 81 -3.49 23.95 24.78
N ASN A 82 -2.18 24.14 24.57
CA ASN A 82 -1.12 23.22 25.02
C ASN A 82 -1.44 21.75 24.69
N PRO A 83 -1.64 21.41 23.39
CA PRO A 83 -2.06 20.09 22.98
C PRO A 83 -0.95 19.04 23.13
N ASP A 84 -1.35 17.79 23.29
CA ASP A 84 -0.48 16.62 23.24
C ASP A 84 -0.26 16.13 21.80
N CYS A 85 -1.22 16.36 20.90
CA CYS A 85 -1.10 16.08 19.48
C CYS A 85 -1.98 17.02 18.63
N ILE A 86 -1.66 17.12 17.35
CA ILE A 86 -2.47 17.83 16.35
C ILE A 86 -3.02 16.82 15.36
N LEU A 87 -4.34 16.83 15.18
CA LEU A 87 -5.00 16.19 14.05
C LEU A 87 -5.33 17.27 13.01
N LEU A 88 -4.95 17.04 11.77
CA LEU A 88 -5.14 17.99 10.68
C LEU A 88 -6.01 17.37 9.59
N GLU A 89 -7.26 17.81 9.49
CA GLU A 89 -8.11 17.56 8.32
C GLU A 89 -7.71 18.55 7.22
N TYR A 90 -6.85 18.09 6.32
CA TYR A 90 -6.25 18.92 5.28
C TYR A 90 -7.20 19.12 4.10
N ASN A 91 -7.18 20.32 3.53
CA ASN A 91 -7.95 20.63 2.34
C ASN A 91 -7.39 19.89 1.12
N GLY A 92 -8.19 19.03 0.50
CA GLY A 92 -7.76 18.19 -0.62
C GLY A 92 -7.32 18.96 -1.88
N MET A 93 -7.68 20.24 -1.97
CA MET A 93 -7.32 21.12 -3.10
C MET A 93 -6.01 21.86 -2.88
N TRP A 94 -5.43 21.80 -1.67
CA TRP A 94 -4.15 22.44 -1.36
C TRP A 94 -3.00 21.47 -1.62
N GLN A 95 -1.87 22.03 -2.04
CA GLN A 95 -0.63 21.27 -2.24
C GLN A 95 -0.01 20.95 -0.89
N LEU A 96 -0.03 19.68 -0.48
CA LEU A 96 0.54 19.26 0.80
C LEU A 96 2.03 19.60 0.91
N LYS A 97 2.74 19.64 -0.23
CA LYS A 97 4.13 20.10 -0.31
C LYS A 97 4.34 21.49 0.29
N ASP A 98 3.36 22.40 0.16
CA ASP A 98 3.46 23.73 0.73
C ASP A 98 3.52 23.67 2.26
N PHE A 99 2.70 22.82 2.88
CA PHE A 99 2.77 22.56 4.33
C PHE A 99 4.10 21.92 4.72
N MET A 100 4.55 20.89 3.98
CA MET A 100 5.81 20.20 4.24
C MET A 100 7.05 21.12 4.18
N THR A 101 6.96 22.23 3.44
CA THR A 101 8.04 23.20 3.29
C THR A 101 7.93 24.41 4.22
N MET A 102 6.85 24.49 5.02
CA MET A 102 6.73 25.52 6.04
C MET A 102 7.83 25.38 7.10
N LYS A 103 8.37 26.51 7.55
CA LYS A 103 9.38 26.55 8.61
C LYS A 103 8.72 26.42 9.99
N MET A 104 8.16 25.25 10.27
CA MET A 104 7.55 24.94 11.57
C MET A 104 8.61 24.89 12.69
N PRO A 105 8.21 25.14 13.95
CA PRO A 105 9.08 24.91 15.10
C PRO A 105 9.66 23.48 15.10
N ARG A 106 10.90 23.31 15.54
CA ARG A 106 11.62 22.03 15.42
C ARG A 106 11.00 20.85 16.17
N HIS A 107 10.19 21.12 17.18
CA HIS A 107 9.53 20.08 17.97
C HIS A 107 8.21 19.63 17.35
N TYR A 108 7.74 20.26 16.27
CA TYR A 108 6.58 19.80 15.51
C TYR A 108 7.05 18.64 14.63
N VAL A 109 6.46 17.46 14.83
CA VAL A 109 6.86 16.23 14.14
C VAL A 109 5.65 15.68 13.39
N ILE A 110 5.72 15.64 12.06
CA ILE A 110 4.71 14.95 11.26
C ILE A 110 4.95 13.46 11.44
N VAL A 111 4.00 12.78 12.08
CA VAL A 111 4.12 11.35 12.42
C VAL A 111 3.58 10.48 11.31
N GLN A 112 2.45 10.88 10.70
CA GLN A 112 1.79 10.09 9.68
C GLN A 112 0.94 10.98 8.77
N ILE A 113 0.94 10.65 7.48
CA ILE A 113 0.07 11.23 6.45
C ILE A 113 -0.82 10.10 5.91
N ILE A 114 -2.10 10.18 6.21
CA ILE A 114 -3.14 9.26 5.73
C ILE A 114 -3.90 9.97 4.60
N THR A 115 -4.04 9.33 3.44
CA THR A 115 -4.85 9.84 2.34
C THR A 115 -6.05 8.95 2.11
N LEU A 116 -7.25 9.50 2.28
CA LEU A 116 -8.50 8.81 1.94
C LEU A 116 -8.88 9.05 0.48
N VAL A 117 -9.35 7.99 -0.16
CA VAL A 117 -9.81 7.99 -1.54
C VAL A 117 -11.16 7.28 -1.63
N ASN A 118 -12.16 7.98 -2.16
CA ASN A 118 -13.41 7.33 -2.56
C ASN A 118 -13.18 6.54 -3.84
N SER A 119 -13.28 5.20 -3.77
CA SER A 119 -13.03 4.32 -4.90
C SER A 119 -13.96 4.60 -6.09
N SER A 120 -15.19 5.06 -5.83
CA SER A 120 -16.21 5.29 -6.85
C SER A 120 -15.93 6.52 -7.71
N THR A 121 -15.14 7.48 -7.21
CA THR A 121 -14.78 8.71 -7.93
C THR A 121 -13.31 8.76 -8.34
N PHE A 122 -12.51 7.78 -7.91
CA PHE A 122 -11.07 7.78 -8.13
C PHE A 122 -10.67 7.88 -9.61
N GLU A 123 -11.30 7.11 -10.50
CA GLU A 123 -11.01 7.17 -11.94
C GLU A 123 -11.37 8.52 -12.57
N LEU A 124 -12.46 9.14 -12.14
CA LEU A 124 -12.86 10.45 -12.63
C LEU A 124 -11.80 11.50 -12.26
N TYR A 125 -11.34 11.47 -11.01
CA TYR A 125 -10.24 12.34 -10.60
C TYR A 125 -8.97 11.99 -11.37
N LEU A 126 -8.64 10.71 -11.54
CA LEU A 126 -7.42 10.28 -12.23
C LEU A 126 -7.37 10.80 -13.67
N ASN A 127 -8.51 10.82 -14.35
CA ASN A 127 -8.63 11.29 -15.74
C ASN A 127 -8.61 12.81 -15.87
N ASN A 128 -9.20 13.54 -14.92
CA ASN A 128 -9.38 15.00 -15.04
C ASN A 128 -8.40 15.83 -14.21
N MET A 129 -7.90 15.27 -13.10
CA MET A 129 -7.08 15.95 -12.09
C MET A 129 -5.86 15.10 -11.69
N ARG A 130 -5.30 14.35 -12.66
CA ARG A 130 -4.18 13.42 -12.44
C ARG A 130 -3.07 14.02 -11.58
N SER A 131 -2.59 15.21 -11.93
CA SER A 131 -1.47 15.86 -11.25
C SER A 131 -1.72 16.05 -9.76
N LEU A 132 -2.95 16.39 -9.37
CA LEU A 132 -3.29 16.69 -7.97
C LEU A 132 -3.39 15.38 -7.16
N ILE A 133 -4.01 14.33 -7.71
CA ILE A 133 -4.00 13.00 -7.07
C ILE A 133 -2.58 12.46 -6.89
N MET A 134 -1.78 12.48 -7.96
CA MET A 134 -0.43 11.93 -7.89
C MET A 134 0.40 12.67 -6.83
N GLU A 135 0.18 13.97 -6.65
CA GLU A 135 0.83 14.73 -5.59
C GLU A 135 0.47 14.22 -4.19
N GLN A 136 -0.82 13.94 -3.93
CA GLN A 136 -1.26 13.43 -2.62
C GLN A 136 -0.57 12.10 -2.27
N PHE A 137 -0.45 11.18 -3.23
CA PHE A 137 0.18 9.88 -2.99
C PHE A 137 1.68 9.96 -2.73
N LYS A 138 2.37 10.95 -3.30
CA LYS A 138 3.83 11.06 -3.21
C LYS A 138 4.35 11.19 -1.77
N THR A 139 3.58 11.78 -0.88
CA THR A 139 3.97 12.03 0.52
C THR A 139 3.11 11.27 1.52
N SER A 140 2.21 10.41 1.05
CA SER A 140 1.37 9.60 1.94
C SER A 140 2.17 8.44 2.52
N ASP A 141 1.98 8.18 3.81
CA ASP A 141 2.45 6.96 4.47
C ASP A 141 1.42 5.83 4.31
N MET A 142 0.14 6.21 4.27
CA MET A 142 -1.00 5.29 4.13
C MET A 142 -2.03 5.86 3.16
N VAL A 143 -2.59 5.02 2.30
CA VAL A 143 -3.72 5.31 1.43
C VAL A 143 -4.85 4.32 1.71
N ILE A 144 -6.05 4.84 1.95
CA ILE A 144 -7.25 4.02 2.19
C ILE A 144 -8.24 4.30 1.06
N PHE A 145 -8.52 3.27 0.26
CA PHE A 145 -9.62 3.30 -0.70
C PHE A 145 -10.88 2.82 -0.02
N ASN A 146 -11.79 3.72 0.30
CA ASN A 146 -13.08 3.37 0.88
C ASN A 146 -14.17 3.22 -0.19
N ARG A 147 -15.32 2.68 0.24
CA ARG A 147 -16.51 2.47 -0.61
C ARG A 147 -16.25 1.51 -1.78
N CYS A 148 -15.32 0.57 -1.58
CA CYS A 148 -15.07 -0.50 -2.54
C CYS A 148 -16.26 -1.44 -2.66
N HIS A 149 -16.40 -2.01 -3.84
CA HIS A 149 -17.34 -3.07 -4.18
C HIS A 149 -16.61 -4.19 -4.96
N GLU A 150 -17.31 -5.28 -5.29
CA GLU A 150 -16.72 -6.44 -5.97
C GLU A 150 -16.04 -6.06 -7.30
N GLU A 151 -16.66 -5.18 -8.09
CA GLU A 151 -16.13 -4.74 -9.38
C GLU A 151 -15.05 -3.64 -9.29
N THR A 152 -14.71 -3.15 -8.09
CA THR A 152 -13.68 -2.13 -7.94
C THR A 152 -12.32 -2.69 -8.40
N PRO A 153 -11.60 -2.04 -9.34
CA PRO A 153 -10.35 -2.56 -9.89
C PRO A 153 -9.16 -2.30 -8.96
N LYS A 154 -9.20 -2.92 -7.77
CA LYS A 154 -8.26 -2.71 -6.64
C LYS A 154 -6.79 -2.86 -7.07
N SER A 155 -6.49 -3.87 -7.88
CA SER A 155 -5.13 -4.13 -8.42
C SER A 155 -4.62 -2.97 -9.27
N SER A 156 -5.47 -2.41 -10.13
CA SER A 156 -5.12 -1.25 -10.96
C SER A 156 -4.87 0.00 -10.12
N TYR A 157 -5.71 0.22 -9.10
CA TYR A 157 -5.57 1.37 -8.19
C TYR A 157 -4.29 1.26 -7.36
N ARG A 158 -4.01 0.07 -6.81
CA ARG A 158 -2.76 -0.24 -6.10
C ARG A 158 -1.54 0.05 -6.96
N ARG A 159 -1.50 -0.47 -8.20
CA ARG A 159 -0.39 -0.21 -9.15
C ARG A 159 -0.22 1.28 -9.43
N THR A 160 -1.32 2.01 -9.61
CA THR A 160 -1.29 3.46 -9.85
C THR A 160 -0.64 4.21 -8.68
N VAL A 161 -0.98 3.86 -7.44
CA VAL A 161 -0.41 4.47 -6.23
C VAL A 161 1.07 4.07 -6.06
N LYS A 162 1.38 2.78 -6.19
CA LYS A 162 2.76 2.26 -6.05
C LYS A 162 3.73 2.81 -7.08
N ALA A 163 3.26 3.08 -8.31
CA ALA A 163 4.07 3.74 -9.34
C ALA A 163 4.54 5.15 -8.95
N VAL A 164 3.83 5.81 -8.01
CA VAL A 164 4.19 7.14 -7.50
C VAL A 164 4.96 7.05 -6.19
N ASN A 165 4.54 6.14 -5.31
CA ASN A 165 5.12 5.95 -3.99
C ASN A 165 5.12 4.46 -3.65
N SER A 166 6.26 3.78 -3.84
CA SER A 166 6.37 2.34 -3.60
C SER A 166 6.35 1.97 -2.11
N SER A 167 6.70 2.90 -1.21
CA SER A 167 6.73 2.67 0.24
C SER A 167 5.38 2.81 0.95
N VAL A 168 4.36 3.37 0.30
CA VAL A 168 3.05 3.62 0.91
C VAL A 168 2.31 2.32 1.23
N GLN A 169 1.62 2.29 2.37
CA GLN A 169 0.68 1.22 2.71
C GLN A 169 -0.67 1.50 2.06
N ILE A 170 -1.33 0.46 1.53
CA ILE A 170 -2.59 0.62 0.78
C ILE A 170 -3.64 -0.35 1.32
N PHE A 171 -4.73 0.21 1.84
CA PHE A 171 -5.89 -0.51 2.35
C PHE A 171 -7.10 -0.30 1.44
N PHE A 172 -7.97 -1.29 1.39
CA PHE A 172 -9.24 -1.25 0.69
C PHE A 172 -10.35 -1.60 1.67
N GLU A 173 -11.31 -0.69 1.81
CA GLU A 173 -12.49 -0.84 2.66
C GLU A 173 -13.74 -0.89 1.80
N ASN A 174 -14.63 -1.81 2.11
CA ASN A 174 -15.92 -1.94 1.46
C ASN A 174 -16.85 -0.79 1.85
N ALA A 175 -17.95 -0.63 1.12
CA ALA A 175 -18.95 0.41 1.40
C ALA A 175 -19.63 0.32 2.78
N ASP A 176 -19.58 -0.84 3.43
CA ASP A 176 -20.09 -1.05 4.79
C ASP A 176 -19.02 -0.82 5.89
N GLY A 177 -17.81 -0.38 5.51
CA GLY A 177 -16.69 -0.16 6.42
C GLY A 177 -15.92 -1.44 6.79
N SER A 178 -16.29 -2.60 6.24
CA SER A 178 -15.51 -3.82 6.45
C SER A 178 -14.22 -3.81 5.63
N GLU A 179 -13.16 -4.43 6.15
CA GLU A 179 -11.94 -4.68 5.38
C GLU A 179 -12.27 -5.55 4.15
N ALA A 180 -11.73 -5.17 2.98
CA ALA A 180 -11.83 -6.00 1.80
C ALA A 180 -11.11 -7.35 2.04
N LYS A 181 -11.68 -8.45 1.55
CA LYS A 181 -11.09 -9.77 1.74
C LYS A 181 -9.75 -9.84 0.99
N ALA A 182 -8.77 -10.55 1.55
CA ALA A 182 -7.46 -10.74 0.90
C ALA A 182 -7.56 -11.30 -0.53
N GLU A 183 -8.58 -12.13 -0.78
CA GLU A 183 -8.92 -12.69 -2.10
C GLU A 183 -9.23 -11.60 -3.15
N ASP A 184 -9.71 -10.43 -2.74
CA ASP A 184 -10.02 -9.29 -3.60
C ASP A 184 -8.83 -8.35 -3.84
N ILE A 185 -7.70 -8.58 -3.17
CA ILE A 185 -6.54 -7.65 -3.09
C ILE A 185 -5.31 -8.28 -3.76
N LEU A 186 -5.49 -9.06 -4.83
CA LEU A 186 -4.34 -9.46 -5.63
C LEU A 186 -3.83 -8.25 -6.41
N PRO A 187 -2.53 -7.92 -6.37
CA PRO A 187 -1.98 -6.78 -7.09
C PRO A 187 -1.88 -7.01 -8.61
N PHE A 188 -2.16 -8.24 -9.05
CA PHE A 188 -2.19 -8.69 -10.44
C PHE A 188 -3.57 -9.26 -10.80
N ASP A 189 -3.92 -9.18 -12.09
CA ASP A 189 -5.21 -9.65 -12.60
C ASP A 189 -5.10 -11.12 -13.02
N LEU A 190 -5.95 -11.97 -12.44
CA LEU A 190 -5.95 -13.40 -12.75
C LEU A 190 -6.57 -13.70 -14.12
N GLU A 191 -7.34 -12.80 -14.71
CA GLU A 191 -8.04 -13.02 -15.99
C GLU A 191 -7.19 -12.67 -17.22
N GLU A 192 -5.97 -12.14 -17.03
CA GLU A 192 -5.01 -11.95 -18.11
C GLU A 192 -4.53 -13.29 -18.70
N ASP A 193 -4.30 -13.32 -20.03
CA ASP A 193 -3.73 -14.49 -20.72
C ASP A 193 -2.39 -14.93 -20.11
N ILE A 194 -1.58 -13.94 -19.69
CA ILE A 194 -0.33 -14.13 -18.94
C ILE A 194 -0.33 -13.16 -17.77
N ILE A 195 -0.55 -13.68 -16.57
CA ILE A 195 -0.56 -12.92 -15.33
C ILE A 195 0.85 -12.38 -15.06
N GLN A 196 1.00 -11.06 -15.05
CA GLN A 196 2.28 -10.42 -14.73
C GLN A 196 2.47 -10.33 -13.21
N ILE A 197 3.51 -10.99 -12.69
CA ILE A 197 3.89 -10.90 -11.29
C ILE A 197 5.08 -9.94 -11.17
N GLU A 198 4.79 -8.71 -10.75
CA GLU A 198 5.81 -7.69 -10.53
C GLU A 198 6.73 -8.08 -9.36
N GLU A 199 7.92 -7.47 -9.32
CA GLU A 199 8.95 -7.83 -8.34
C GLU A 199 8.53 -7.63 -6.88
N GLU A 200 7.70 -6.62 -6.64
CA GLU A 200 7.14 -6.25 -5.33
C GLU A 200 6.01 -7.22 -4.91
N ASP A 201 5.35 -7.84 -5.88
CA ASP A 201 4.15 -8.67 -5.69
C ASP A 201 4.46 -10.16 -5.51
N PHE A 202 5.74 -10.55 -5.62
CA PHE A 202 6.17 -11.94 -5.51
C PHE A 202 5.71 -12.59 -4.20
N GLY A 203 5.79 -11.86 -3.08
CA GLY A 203 5.41 -12.38 -1.76
C GLY A 203 3.92 -12.69 -1.68
N ILE A 204 3.08 -11.76 -2.15
CA ILE A 204 1.62 -11.91 -2.21
C ILE A 204 1.28 -13.10 -3.12
N TRP A 205 1.85 -13.13 -4.33
CA TRP A 205 1.65 -14.23 -5.26
C TRP A 205 2.03 -15.58 -4.66
N TYR A 206 3.17 -15.67 -3.98
CA TYR A 206 3.65 -16.91 -3.37
C TYR A 206 2.68 -17.45 -2.31
N VAL A 207 2.28 -16.61 -1.34
CA VAL A 207 1.38 -17.01 -0.25
C VAL A 207 0.01 -17.39 -0.80
N ASP A 208 -0.54 -16.53 -1.63
CA ASP A 208 -1.89 -16.68 -2.16
C ASP A 208 -2.02 -17.88 -3.11
N THR A 209 -0.96 -18.19 -3.85
CA THR A 209 -0.87 -19.40 -4.67
C THR A 209 -0.80 -20.68 -3.82
N LEU A 210 -0.19 -20.63 -2.63
CA LEU A 210 -0.17 -21.77 -1.69
C LEU A 210 -1.50 -21.96 -0.96
N ASP A 211 -2.16 -20.87 -0.58
CA ASP A 211 -3.43 -20.91 0.15
C ASP A 211 -4.59 -21.31 -0.76
N SER A 212 -4.59 -20.82 -2.01
CA SER A 212 -5.66 -21.04 -2.99
C SER A 212 -5.13 -21.56 -4.34
N PRO A 213 -4.43 -22.71 -4.39
CA PRO A 213 -3.76 -23.19 -5.61
C PRO A 213 -4.72 -23.44 -6.78
N GLU A 214 -5.96 -23.84 -6.51
CA GLU A 214 -6.94 -24.17 -7.55
C GLU A 214 -7.29 -22.98 -8.44
N LYS A 215 -7.21 -21.73 -7.95
CA LYS A 215 -7.49 -20.54 -8.77
C LYS A 215 -6.40 -20.24 -9.80
N TYR A 216 -5.20 -20.76 -9.58
CA TYR A 216 -4.06 -20.60 -10.48
C TYR A 216 -3.89 -21.76 -11.44
N LYS A 217 -4.58 -22.89 -11.20
CA LYS A 217 -4.43 -24.10 -11.99
C LYS A 217 -4.69 -23.83 -13.47
N GLY A 218 -3.68 -24.08 -14.29
CA GLY A 218 -3.73 -23.91 -15.72
C GLY A 218 -3.57 -22.47 -16.22
N LYS A 219 -3.43 -21.49 -15.32
CA LYS A 219 -3.09 -20.10 -15.68
C LYS A 219 -1.58 -20.00 -15.98
N THR A 220 -1.21 -19.04 -16.81
CA THR A 220 0.19 -18.75 -17.15
C THR A 220 0.64 -17.50 -16.42
N VAL A 221 1.81 -17.56 -15.79
CA VAL A 221 2.42 -16.43 -15.07
C VAL A 221 3.72 -16.02 -15.73
N ASN A 222 4.04 -14.73 -15.68
CA ASN A 222 5.36 -14.19 -15.97
C ASN A 222 5.96 -13.62 -14.69
N VAL A 223 7.06 -14.19 -14.21
CA VAL A 223 7.61 -13.89 -12.89
C VAL A 223 9.14 -13.87 -12.87
N LYS A 224 9.70 -12.93 -12.10
CA LYS A 224 11.14 -12.76 -11.92
C LYS A 224 11.65 -13.41 -10.63
N GLY A 225 12.69 -14.21 -10.72
CA GLY A 225 13.34 -14.80 -9.54
C GLY A 225 14.72 -15.37 -9.83
N GLN A 226 15.29 -16.05 -8.84
CA GLN A 226 16.58 -16.71 -8.95
C GLN A 226 16.39 -18.20 -9.22
N ALA A 227 17.25 -18.77 -10.06
CA ALA A 227 17.28 -20.21 -10.30
C ALA A 227 18.02 -20.91 -9.15
N PHE A 228 17.42 -21.90 -8.51
CA PHE A 228 18.09 -22.80 -7.58
C PHE A 228 18.23 -24.20 -8.17
N LYS A 229 19.47 -24.60 -8.47
CA LYS A 229 19.79 -25.92 -8.99
C LYS A 229 20.46 -26.76 -7.91
N SER A 230 19.99 -28.00 -7.75
CA SER A 230 20.52 -28.98 -6.80
C SER A 230 20.57 -30.35 -7.47
N SER A 231 21.52 -31.18 -7.08
CA SER A 231 21.60 -32.59 -7.53
C SER A 231 20.41 -33.44 -7.08
N HIS A 232 19.60 -32.95 -6.14
CA HIS A 232 18.39 -33.61 -5.68
C HIS A 232 17.20 -33.42 -6.63
N TYR A 233 17.27 -32.43 -7.53
CA TYR A 233 16.22 -32.25 -8.54
C TYR A 233 16.42 -33.20 -9.73
N PRO A 234 15.34 -33.77 -10.29
CA PRO A 234 15.39 -34.49 -11.54
C PRO A 234 15.97 -33.63 -12.67
N GLN A 235 16.49 -34.28 -13.71
CA GLN A 235 16.98 -33.57 -14.90
C GLN A 235 15.87 -32.72 -15.52
N GLY A 236 16.19 -31.45 -15.80
CA GLY A 236 15.21 -30.48 -16.31
C GLY A 236 14.32 -29.84 -15.23
N CYS A 237 14.55 -30.14 -13.96
CA CYS A 237 13.86 -29.49 -12.83
C CYS A 237 14.81 -28.64 -12.00
N PHE A 238 14.31 -27.53 -11.49
CA PHE A 238 15.00 -26.62 -10.55
C PHE A 238 13.93 -25.84 -9.77
N ALA A 239 14.29 -24.89 -8.91
CA ALA A 239 13.30 -24.00 -8.28
C ALA A 239 13.52 -22.54 -8.68
N LEU A 240 12.43 -21.81 -8.88
CA LEU A 240 12.45 -20.35 -8.88
C LEU A 240 12.30 -19.88 -7.45
N PHE A 241 13.21 -19.06 -6.95
CA PHE A 241 13.13 -18.56 -5.58
C PHE A 241 13.46 -17.08 -5.47
N ARG A 242 13.01 -16.48 -4.36
CA ARG A 242 13.40 -15.17 -3.87
C ARG A 242 13.76 -15.29 -2.40
N SER A 243 14.65 -14.43 -1.93
CA SER A 243 14.93 -14.29 -0.50
C SER A 243 13.85 -13.43 0.13
N ALA A 244 13.21 -13.90 1.20
CA ALA A 244 12.17 -13.18 1.92
C ALA A 244 12.59 -12.90 3.36
N MET A 245 12.22 -11.72 3.85
CA MET A 245 12.37 -11.33 5.25
C MET A 245 11.05 -11.60 5.97
N THR A 246 11.01 -12.58 6.86
CA THR A 246 9.78 -13.01 7.53
C THR A 246 9.56 -12.31 8.88
N CYS A 247 10.61 -12.01 9.65
CA CYS A 247 10.46 -11.27 10.92
C CYS A 247 11.68 -10.46 11.41
N CYS A 248 12.89 -10.69 10.89
CA CYS A 248 14.10 -9.92 11.17
C CYS A 248 15.22 -10.22 10.14
N ILE A 249 16.32 -9.45 10.15
CA ILE A 249 17.47 -9.63 9.23
C ILE A 249 18.15 -11.00 9.35
N ASP A 250 18.03 -11.66 10.50
CA ASP A 250 18.70 -12.94 10.78
C ASP A 250 17.90 -14.17 10.27
N ASP A 251 16.64 -14.00 9.85
CA ASP A 251 15.74 -15.07 9.38
C ASP A 251 15.36 -14.91 7.89
N ILE A 252 16.36 -14.76 7.01
CA ILE A 252 16.13 -14.75 5.56
C ILE A 252 15.82 -16.18 5.09
N ALA A 253 14.57 -16.40 4.66
CA ALA A 253 14.13 -17.66 4.06
C ALA A 253 14.15 -17.57 2.52
N SER A 254 14.43 -18.68 1.85
CA SER A 254 14.20 -18.78 0.39
C SER A 254 12.80 -19.31 0.14
N ILE A 255 11.95 -18.49 -0.48
CA ILE A 255 10.58 -18.85 -0.87
C ILE A 255 10.50 -19.03 -2.39
N GLY A 256 9.65 -19.93 -2.86
CA GLY A 256 9.55 -20.20 -4.29
C GLY A 256 8.90 -21.51 -4.66
N PHE A 257 8.86 -21.78 -5.96
CA PHE A 257 8.18 -22.94 -6.54
C PHE A 257 9.11 -23.78 -7.43
N PRO A 258 8.92 -25.11 -7.47
CA PRO A 258 9.64 -25.94 -8.40
C PRO A 258 9.23 -25.65 -9.85
N ILE A 259 10.21 -25.52 -10.72
CA ILE A 259 10.06 -25.43 -12.17
C ILE A 259 10.43 -26.75 -12.82
N ARG A 260 9.66 -27.13 -13.83
CA ARG A 260 10.04 -28.12 -14.84
C ARG A 260 10.18 -27.46 -16.20
N CYS A 261 11.35 -27.60 -16.81
CA CYS A 261 11.62 -27.12 -18.15
C CYS A 261 10.84 -27.90 -19.21
N SER A 262 10.40 -27.20 -20.26
CA SER A 262 10.02 -27.85 -21.50
C SER A 262 11.23 -28.50 -22.18
N SER A 263 10.99 -29.44 -23.10
CA SER A 263 12.05 -30.03 -23.91
C SER A 263 12.82 -29.00 -24.74
N LYS A 264 12.20 -27.86 -25.07
CA LYS A 264 12.80 -26.78 -25.86
C LYS A 264 13.81 -25.97 -25.02
N ASP A 265 13.57 -25.84 -23.72
CA ASP A 265 14.40 -25.03 -22.82
C ASP A 265 15.55 -25.80 -22.16
N MET A 266 15.71 -27.08 -22.50
CA MET A 266 16.79 -27.92 -21.96
C MET A 266 18.18 -27.34 -22.23
N GLN A 267 18.38 -26.63 -23.36
CA GLN A 267 19.65 -25.95 -23.64
C GLN A 267 19.92 -24.81 -22.66
N ILE A 268 18.89 -24.02 -22.33
CA ILE A 268 18.98 -22.93 -21.35
C ILE A 268 19.23 -23.51 -19.96
N PHE A 269 18.46 -24.54 -19.58
CA PHE A 269 18.64 -25.27 -18.33
C PHE A 269 20.08 -25.75 -18.12
N ASN A 270 20.72 -26.29 -19.16
CA ASN A 270 22.10 -26.81 -19.06
C ASN A 270 23.12 -25.70 -18.73
N HIS A 271 22.89 -24.47 -19.18
CA HIS A 271 23.79 -23.33 -18.95
C HIS A 271 23.40 -22.47 -17.74
N LEU A 272 22.18 -22.66 -17.21
CA LEU A 272 21.67 -21.95 -16.05
C LEU A 272 22.49 -22.27 -14.80
N LYS A 273 22.92 -21.22 -14.08
CA LYS A 273 23.66 -21.32 -12.81
C LYS A 273 22.73 -21.10 -11.62
N SER A 274 23.02 -21.76 -10.50
CA SER A 274 22.29 -21.48 -9.26
C SER A 274 22.56 -20.05 -8.79
N GLY A 275 21.53 -19.34 -8.33
CA GLY A 275 21.55 -17.92 -7.96
C GLY A 275 21.40 -16.94 -9.14
N GLN A 276 21.37 -17.44 -10.38
CA GLN A 276 21.20 -16.59 -11.56
C GLN A 276 19.77 -16.06 -11.65
N TRP A 277 19.64 -14.76 -11.92
CA TRP A 277 18.35 -14.11 -12.13
C TRP A 277 17.77 -14.47 -13.50
N ILE A 278 16.49 -14.82 -13.49
CA ILE A 278 15.72 -15.22 -14.66
C ILE A 278 14.31 -14.61 -14.60
N GLN A 279 13.80 -14.25 -15.77
CA GLN A 279 12.36 -14.08 -16.02
C GLN A 279 11.83 -15.41 -16.55
N VAL A 280 10.72 -15.88 -15.99
CA VAL A 280 10.11 -17.15 -16.38
C VAL A 280 8.66 -16.91 -16.76
N THR A 281 8.28 -17.35 -17.96
CA THR A 281 6.88 -17.53 -18.36
C THR A 281 6.55 -19.01 -18.17
N ALA A 282 5.60 -19.32 -17.28
CA ALA A 282 5.27 -20.69 -16.94
C ALA A 282 3.79 -20.90 -16.67
N LYS A 283 3.29 -22.07 -17.05
CA LYS A 283 1.95 -22.53 -16.69
C LYS A 283 1.96 -23.19 -15.31
N ILE A 284 1.02 -22.82 -14.46
CA ILE A 284 0.87 -23.41 -13.13
C ILE A 284 0.11 -24.74 -13.26
N ASP A 285 0.72 -25.81 -12.75
CA ASP A 285 0.12 -27.15 -12.74
C ASP A 285 -0.01 -27.67 -11.30
N LEU A 286 -1.12 -28.34 -11.01
CA LEU A 286 -1.38 -29.01 -9.74
C LEU A 286 -1.32 -30.52 -9.98
N GLY A 287 -0.10 -31.03 -10.06
CA GLY A 287 0.17 -32.43 -10.28
C GLY A 287 0.12 -33.26 -9.00
N PRO A 288 0.30 -34.60 -9.10
CA PRO A 288 0.35 -35.50 -7.95
C PRO A 288 1.45 -35.17 -6.92
N GLY A 289 2.47 -34.41 -7.33
CA GLY A 289 3.57 -33.94 -6.47
C GLY A 289 3.33 -32.56 -5.85
N GLY A 290 2.14 -31.99 -5.99
CA GLY A 290 1.82 -30.62 -5.59
C GLY A 290 2.05 -29.61 -6.71
N LEU A 291 2.08 -28.34 -6.33
CA LEU A 291 2.19 -27.22 -7.26
C LEU A 291 3.54 -27.19 -7.97
N MET A 292 3.51 -27.02 -9.28
CA MET A 292 4.70 -26.92 -10.13
C MET A 292 4.51 -25.89 -11.25
N LEU A 293 5.58 -25.17 -11.58
CA LEU A 293 5.64 -24.29 -12.73
C LEU A 293 6.17 -25.05 -13.94
N LEU A 294 5.36 -25.19 -14.99
CA LEU A 294 5.78 -25.75 -16.27
C LEU A 294 6.30 -24.61 -17.14
N ALA A 295 7.63 -24.47 -17.23
CA ALA A 295 8.25 -23.37 -17.96
C ALA A 295 8.00 -23.50 -19.47
N GLU A 296 7.53 -22.41 -20.06
CA GLU A 296 7.34 -22.23 -21.50
C GLU A 296 8.47 -21.38 -22.09
N GLU A 297 9.02 -20.46 -21.29
CA GLU A 297 10.16 -19.61 -21.65
C GLU A 297 10.98 -19.25 -20.40
N ILE A 298 12.30 -19.23 -20.54
CA ILE A 298 13.25 -18.82 -19.48
C ILE A 298 14.27 -17.85 -20.09
N ILE A 299 14.32 -16.63 -19.57
CA ILE A 299 15.23 -15.58 -20.06
C ILE A 299 16.13 -15.13 -18.91
N PRO A 300 17.47 -15.27 -19.02
CA PRO A 300 18.40 -14.60 -18.11
C PRO A 300 18.16 -13.10 -18.06
N CYS A 301 18.07 -12.52 -16.86
CA CYS A 301 17.79 -11.11 -16.68
C CYS A 301 18.74 -10.46 -15.67
N GLU A 302 18.66 -9.13 -15.57
CA GLU A 302 19.29 -8.40 -14.48
C GLU A 302 18.59 -8.68 -13.14
N LYS A 303 19.28 -8.33 -12.06
CA LYS A 303 18.77 -8.46 -10.70
C LYS A 303 17.52 -7.60 -10.49
N ALA A 304 16.59 -8.07 -9.66
CA ALA A 304 15.45 -7.29 -9.23
C ALA A 304 15.89 -5.98 -8.56
N ALA A 305 15.16 -4.89 -8.77
CA ALA A 305 15.38 -3.61 -8.10
C ALA A 305 15.26 -3.76 -6.57
N GLN A 306 14.35 -4.63 -6.14
CA GLN A 306 14.21 -5.05 -4.75
C GLN A 306 14.53 -6.54 -4.62
N GLU A 307 15.65 -6.88 -4.00
CA GLU A 307 16.10 -8.27 -3.92
C GLU A 307 15.35 -9.11 -2.89
N LEU A 308 14.97 -8.46 -1.79
CA LEU A 308 14.26 -9.06 -0.68
C LEU A 308 12.76 -8.91 -0.87
N VAL A 309 12.03 -9.98 -0.64
CA VAL A 309 10.57 -9.99 -0.59
C VAL A 309 10.12 -9.62 0.82
N TYR A 310 9.14 -8.73 0.89
CA TYR A 310 8.46 -8.31 2.11
C TYR A 310 7.00 -8.76 2.01
N PHE A 311 6.40 -9.14 3.13
CA PHE A 311 5.01 -9.62 3.21
C PHE A 311 4.06 -8.54 3.77
N ASN A 312 4.43 -7.27 3.58
CA ASN A 312 3.77 -6.11 4.17
C ASN A 312 2.70 -5.52 3.25
#